data_AF-A0A254QHI1-F1
#
_entry.id   AF-A0A254QHI1-F1
#
_cell.length_a   1.000
_cell.length_b   1.000
_cell.length_c   1.000
_cell.angle_alpha   90.00
_cell.angle_beta   90.00
_cell.angle_gamma   90.00
#
_symmetry.space_group_name_H-M   'P 1'
#
loop_
_entity.id
_entity.type
_entity.pdbx_description
1 polymer ?
#
loop_
_entity_poly.entity_id
_entity_poly.type
_entity_poly.pdbx_seq_one_letter_code
_entity_poly.pdbx_strand_id
1 'polypeptide(L)'
;MKKVLHSIALVALVPLIALALEPTNPPGICDRFTSEKDAEQCREKVQKNENVDWYAVTVCNLQKEDTQFWKCWDSIQGQAFNPSALDKCGEETEMSDTQRFECVTSARSDRKPASQQARFQSLTIKKSK
;
A
#
# COMPACT_ATOMS: atom_id res chain seq x y z
N MET A 1 -35.23 -45.83 -4.49
CA MET A 1 -34.11 -45.88 -3.53
C MET A 1 -33.04 -44.90 -3.99
N LYS A 2 -32.48 -44.14 -3.04
CA LYS A 2 -31.84 -42.83 -3.21
C LYS A 2 -30.45 -42.92 -3.85
N LYS A 3 -30.15 -41.97 -4.73
CA LYS A 3 -28.85 -41.75 -5.39
C LYS A 3 -27.81 -41.34 -4.35
N VAL A 4 -26.68 -42.02 -4.29
CA VAL A 4 -25.50 -41.58 -3.53
C VAL A 4 -24.44 -41.15 -4.54
N LEU A 5 -24.55 -39.92 -5.03
CA LEU A 5 -23.42 -39.27 -5.70
C LEU A 5 -22.47 -38.83 -4.59
N HIS A 6 -21.36 -39.55 -4.47
CA HIS A 6 -20.18 -39.10 -3.72
C HIS A 6 -19.61 -37.87 -4.43
N SER A 7 -20.08 -36.69 -4.04
CA SER A 7 -19.41 -35.44 -4.39
C SER A 7 -18.12 -35.39 -3.60
N ILE A 8 -17.04 -35.80 -4.26
CA ILE A 8 -15.66 -35.51 -3.83
C ILE A 8 -15.60 -33.98 -3.74
N ALA A 9 -15.54 -33.50 -2.51
CA ALA A 9 -15.31 -32.11 -2.20
C ALA A 9 -14.03 -31.67 -2.93
N LEU A 10 -14.20 -30.89 -3.99
CA LEU A 10 -13.15 -30.05 -4.54
C LEU A 10 -12.77 -29.10 -3.41
N VAL A 11 -11.74 -29.47 -2.65
CA VAL A 11 -10.94 -28.53 -1.87
C VAL A 11 -10.37 -27.59 -2.91
N ALA A 12 -11.06 -26.46 -3.09
CA ALA A 12 -10.56 -25.36 -3.88
C ALA A 12 -9.22 -24.97 -3.26
N LEU A 13 -8.14 -25.37 -3.93
CA LEU A 13 -6.84 -24.72 -3.87
C LEU A 13 -7.09 -23.28 -4.28
N VAL A 14 -7.45 -22.44 -3.32
CA VAL A 14 -7.36 -20.99 -3.49
C VAL A 14 -5.86 -20.73 -3.56
N PRO A 15 -5.30 -20.38 -4.74
CA PRO A 15 -3.95 -19.89 -4.74
C PRO A 15 -3.98 -18.65 -3.86
N LEU A 16 -3.17 -18.66 -2.80
CA LEU A 16 -2.86 -17.46 -2.05
C LEU A 16 -2.28 -16.48 -3.06
N ILE A 17 -3.13 -15.62 -3.59
CA ILE A 17 -2.74 -14.53 -4.46
C ILE A 17 -1.80 -13.72 -3.58
N ALA A 18 -0.51 -13.83 -3.86
CA ALA A 18 0.46 -12.84 -3.44
C ALA A 18 -0.07 -11.52 -4.02
N LEU A 19 -0.80 -10.80 -3.18
CA LEU A 19 -1.18 -9.43 -3.42
C LEU A 19 0.16 -8.69 -3.50
N ALA A 20 0.71 -8.61 -4.71
CA ALA A 20 1.70 -7.61 -5.02
C ALA A 20 1.13 -6.29 -4.48
N LEU A 21 1.92 -5.60 -3.66
CA LEU A 21 1.58 -4.34 -3.00
C LEU A 21 1.35 -3.26 -4.06
N GLU A 22 0.29 -3.37 -4.84
CA GLU A 22 -0.09 -2.36 -5.80
C GLU A 22 -0.83 -1.26 -5.04
N PRO A 23 -0.37 -0.01 -5.11
CA PRO A 23 -1.06 1.13 -4.50
C PRO A 23 -2.37 1.51 -5.23
N THR A 24 -2.94 0.59 -6.03
CA THR A 24 -4.12 0.78 -6.89
C THR A 24 -5.44 0.82 -6.13
N ASN A 25 -5.48 0.47 -4.83
CA ASN A 25 -6.69 0.56 -4.00
C ASN A 25 -6.47 1.26 -2.65
N PRO A 26 -6.33 2.60 -2.64
CA PRO A 26 -6.20 3.37 -1.40
C PRO A 26 -7.32 3.13 -0.37
N PRO A 27 -8.60 3.00 -0.76
CA PRO A 27 -9.67 2.68 0.18
C PRO A 27 -9.53 1.31 0.86
N GLY A 28 -8.95 0.31 0.19
CA GLY A 28 -8.78 -1.05 0.72
C GLY A 28 -7.86 -1.13 1.94
N ILE A 29 -7.08 -0.10 2.23
CA ILE A 29 -6.28 -0.01 3.46
C ILE A 29 -7.17 0.07 4.70
N CYS A 30 -8.37 0.64 4.56
CA CYS A 30 -9.30 0.82 5.68
C CYS A 30 -10.00 -0.47 6.10
N ASP A 31 -9.92 -1.53 5.28
CA ASP A 31 -10.48 -2.85 5.60
C ASP A 31 -9.71 -3.55 6.73
N ARG A 32 -8.55 -3.01 7.16
CA ARG A 32 -7.82 -3.47 8.34
C ARG A 32 -8.60 -3.27 9.64
N PHE A 33 -9.46 -2.26 9.71
CA PHE A 33 -10.13 -1.86 10.93
C PHE A 33 -11.42 -2.68 11.11
N THR A 34 -11.54 -3.33 12.28
CA THR A 34 -12.76 -4.05 12.65
C THR A 34 -13.86 -3.12 13.17
N SER A 35 -13.45 -1.96 13.69
CA SER A 35 -14.32 -0.90 14.20
C SER A 35 -14.79 0.00 13.06
N GLU A 36 -16.11 0.15 12.90
CA GLU A 36 -16.70 1.01 11.87
C GLU A 36 -16.25 2.48 12.01
N LYS A 37 -16.06 2.94 13.25
CA LYS A 37 -15.55 4.28 13.53
C LYS A 37 -14.13 4.48 12.99
N ASP A 38 -13.24 3.52 13.19
CA ASP A 38 -11.85 3.63 12.77
C ASP A 38 -11.70 3.43 11.26
N ALA A 39 -12.56 2.58 10.68
CA ALA A 39 -12.69 2.43 9.23
C ALA A 39 -13.18 3.74 8.58
N GLU A 40 -14.16 4.42 9.17
CA GLU A 40 -14.64 5.72 8.66
C GLU A 40 -13.57 6.80 8.77
N GLN A 41 -12.87 6.89 9.92
CA GLN A 41 -11.74 7.78 10.09
C GLN A 41 -10.65 7.54 9.03
N CYS A 42 -10.37 6.27 8.72
CA CYS A 42 -9.46 5.91 7.65
C CYS A 42 -9.96 6.37 6.27
N ARG A 43 -11.24 6.13 5.94
CA ARG A 43 -11.83 6.56 4.66
C ARG A 43 -11.73 8.06 4.47
N GLU A 44 -12.07 8.83 5.50
CA GLU A 44 -11.91 10.28 5.46
C GLU A 44 -10.44 10.69 5.26
N LYS A 45 -9.51 10.03 5.95
CA LYS A 45 -8.08 10.33 5.85
C LYS A 45 -7.50 9.96 4.50
N VAL A 46 -7.98 8.89 3.87
CA VAL A 46 -7.64 8.51 2.49
C VAL A 46 -8.15 9.56 1.51
N GLN A 47 -9.39 10.02 1.65
CA GLN A 47 -9.99 11.02 0.76
C GLN A 47 -9.31 12.40 0.87
N LYS A 48 -8.82 12.77 2.06
CA LYS A 48 -8.25 14.10 2.33
C LYS A 48 -6.73 14.19 2.07
N ASN A 49 -6.02 13.06 2.01
CA ASN A 49 -4.55 13.07 1.89
C ASN A 49 -4.08 12.95 0.44
N GLU A 50 -3.86 14.10 -0.20
CA GLU A 50 -3.28 14.17 -1.55
C GLU A 50 -1.74 14.04 -1.55
N ASN A 51 -1.08 14.22 -0.40
CA ASN A 51 0.38 14.36 -0.28
C ASN A 51 1.07 13.18 0.40
N VAL A 52 0.49 11.99 0.31
CA VAL A 52 1.09 10.77 0.87
C VAL A 52 1.65 9.88 -0.24
N ASP A 53 2.79 9.26 0.03
CA ASP A 53 3.31 8.19 -0.83
C ASP A 53 2.48 6.92 -0.59
N TRP A 54 1.58 6.61 -1.52
CA TRP A 54 0.67 5.46 -1.41
C TRP A 54 1.39 4.12 -1.34
N TYR A 55 2.60 4.01 -1.89
CA TYR A 55 3.40 2.80 -1.75
C TYR A 55 4.03 2.71 -0.36
N ALA A 56 4.46 3.83 0.24
CA ALA A 56 4.83 3.84 1.65
C ALA A 56 3.64 3.46 2.55
N VAL A 57 2.43 3.90 2.22
CA VAL A 57 1.21 3.52 2.94
C VAL A 57 0.96 2.02 2.88
N THR A 58 1.13 1.37 1.72
CA THR A 58 0.91 -0.09 1.62
C THR A 58 1.91 -0.85 2.48
N VAL A 59 3.16 -0.39 2.58
CA VAL A 59 4.16 -0.95 3.51
C VAL A 59 3.79 -0.68 4.97
N CYS A 60 3.30 0.52 5.31
CA CYS A 60 2.76 0.81 6.64
C CYS A 60 1.56 -0.09 6.98
N ASN A 61 0.77 -0.51 5.99
CA ASN A 61 -0.37 -1.39 6.22
C ASN A 61 0.03 -2.79 6.71
N LEU A 62 1.30 -3.19 6.55
CA LEU A 62 1.84 -4.45 7.07
C LEU A 62 2.13 -4.42 8.58
N GLN A 63 1.95 -3.26 9.24
CA GLN A 63 2.00 -3.13 10.69
C GLN A 63 0.85 -3.91 11.34
N LYS A 64 1.17 -4.75 12.32
CA LYS A 64 0.21 -5.63 13.00
C LYS A 64 -0.70 -4.83 13.93
N GLU A 65 -0.16 -3.87 14.65
CA GLU A 65 -0.91 -2.98 15.53
C GLU A 65 -1.41 -1.74 14.79
N ASP A 66 -2.68 -1.38 15.02
CA ASP A 66 -3.29 -0.18 14.43
C ASP A 66 -2.63 1.12 14.90
N THR A 67 -2.12 1.15 16.14
CA THR A 67 -1.34 2.27 16.67
C THR A 67 -0.04 2.48 15.90
N GLN A 68 0.65 1.39 15.54
CA GLN A 68 1.89 1.44 14.76
C GLN A 68 1.62 1.78 13.30
N PHE A 69 0.51 1.28 12.74
CA PHE A 69 0.03 1.71 11.43
C PHE A 69 -0.18 3.22 11.39
N TRP A 70 -0.94 3.79 12.33
CA TRP A 70 -1.21 5.23 12.34
C TRP A 70 0.07 6.05 12.51
N LYS A 71 0.96 5.61 13.40
CA LYS A 71 2.27 6.23 13.59
C LYS A 71 3.11 6.21 12.30
N CYS A 72 3.10 5.09 11.58
CA CYS A 72 3.79 4.94 10.29
C CYS A 72 3.15 5.84 9.21
N TRP A 73 1.83 5.86 9.11
CA TRP A 73 1.10 6.74 8.19
C TRP A 73 1.43 8.21 8.42
N ASP A 74 1.47 8.64 9.69
CA ASP A 74 1.74 10.03 10.02
C ASP A 74 3.19 10.43 9.74
N SER A 75 4.15 9.50 9.87
CA SER A 75 5.55 9.80 9.58
C SER A 75 5.85 9.96 8.08
N ILE A 76 5.00 9.39 7.21
CA ILE A 76 5.18 9.46 5.74
C ILE A 76 4.48 10.65 5.08
N GLN A 77 3.70 11.43 5.84
CA GLN A 77 2.98 12.60 5.31
C GLN A 77 3.93 13.66 4.75
N GLY A 78 3.69 14.07 3.50
CA GLY A 78 4.49 15.08 2.82
C GLY A 78 5.94 14.67 2.58
N GLN A 79 6.27 13.38 2.74
CA GLN A 79 7.60 12.84 2.51
C GLN A 79 7.65 12.08 1.19
N ALA A 80 8.83 12.09 0.58
CA ALA A 80 9.15 11.22 -0.54
C ALA A 80 9.98 10.03 -0.06
N PHE A 81 9.81 8.88 -0.69
CA PHE A 81 10.54 7.66 -0.33
C PHE A 81 11.24 7.06 -1.54
N ASN A 82 12.27 6.27 -1.28
CA ASN A 82 12.94 5.48 -2.30
C ASN A 82 12.19 4.15 -2.48
N PRO A 83 11.57 3.88 -3.65
CA PRO A 83 10.77 2.67 -3.86
C PRO A 83 11.56 1.39 -3.60
N SER A 84 12.82 1.30 -4.03
CA SER A 84 13.64 0.10 -3.83
C SER A 84 14.03 -0.14 -2.37
N ALA A 85 14.02 0.91 -1.54
CA ALA A 85 14.24 0.75 -0.10
C ALA A 85 12.93 0.34 0.60
N LEU A 86 11.79 0.89 0.17
CA LEU A 86 10.47 0.48 0.68
C LEU A 86 10.10 -0.96 0.31
N ASP A 87 10.47 -1.44 -0.87
CA ASP A 87 10.23 -2.83 -1.31
C ASP A 87 10.83 -3.82 -0.29
N LYS A 88 12.07 -3.57 0.14
CA LYS A 88 12.74 -4.36 1.19
C LYS A 88 11.99 -4.31 2.52
N CYS A 89 11.40 -3.17 2.85
CA CYS A 89 10.58 -3.03 4.05
C CYS A 89 9.23 -3.77 3.94
N GLY A 90 8.79 -4.14 2.73
CA GLY A 90 7.59 -4.92 2.47
C GLY A 90 7.81 -6.43 2.30
N GLU A 91 8.96 -6.82 1.77
CA GLU A 91 9.32 -8.23 1.49
C GLU A 91 9.57 -9.07 2.75
N GLU A 92 10.14 -8.47 3.80
CA GLU A 92 10.46 -9.20 5.03
C GLU A 92 9.18 -9.38 5.89
N THR A 93 8.63 -10.59 5.89
CA THR A 93 7.37 -10.93 6.58
C THR A 93 7.53 -11.00 8.10
N GLU A 94 8.73 -11.32 8.59
CA GLU A 94 8.99 -11.55 10.01
C GLU A 94 9.40 -10.28 10.80
N MET A 95 9.48 -9.11 10.15
CA MET A 95 9.78 -7.88 10.87
C MET A 95 8.69 -7.55 11.89
N SER A 96 9.13 -7.21 13.10
CA SER A 96 8.28 -6.56 14.09
C SER A 96 7.83 -5.19 13.62
N ASP A 97 6.76 -4.68 14.23
CA ASP A 97 6.20 -3.38 13.89
C ASP A 97 7.22 -2.24 14.05
N THR A 98 8.00 -2.27 15.14
CA THR A 98 9.10 -1.33 15.39
C THR A 98 10.15 -1.38 14.29
N GLN A 99 10.62 -2.57 13.91
CA GLN A 99 11.63 -2.73 12.86
C GLN A 99 11.11 -2.25 11.50
N ARG A 100 9.85 -2.56 11.19
CA ARG A 100 9.23 -2.11 9.93
C ARG A 100 9.07 -0.60 9.90
N PHE A 101 8.66 0.02 11.01
CA PHE A 101 8.56 1.47 11.13
C PHE A 101 9.92 2.15 10.93
N GLU A 102 10.96 1.63 11.56
CA GLU A 102 12.33 2.12 11.39
C GLU A 102 12.82 1.95 9.95
N CYS A 103 12.52 0.81 9.32
CA CYS A 103 12.84 0.55 7.92
C CYS A 103 12.19 1.60 7.00
N VAL A 104 10.87 1.81 7.12
CA VAL A 104 10.13 2.80 6.33
C VAL A 104 10.71 4.19 6.53
N THR A 105 10.98 4.57 7.78
CA THR A 105 11.56 5.88 8.11
C THR A 105 12.96 6.06 7.47
N SER A 106 13.77 4.99 7.44
CA SER A 106 15.09 5.00 6.81
C SER A 106 15.04 5.05 5.28
N ALA A 107 13.93 4.60 4.67
CA ALA A 107 13.69 4.63 3.23
C ALA A 107 13.30 6.02 2.71
N ARG A 108 13.18 7.02 3.60
CA ARG A 108 12.90 8.41 3.23
C ARG A 108 13.95 8.89 2.23
N SER A 109 13.49 9.52 1.17
CA SER A 109 14.33 10.07 0.12
C SER A 109 14.31 11.59 0.18
N ASP A 110 15.48 12.20 -0.01
CA ASP A 110 15.57 13.63 -0.33
C ASP A 110 15.15 13.93 -1.78
N ARG A 111 14.74 12.91 -2.55
CA ARG A 111 14.28 13.10 -3.92
C ARG A 111 12.96 13.85 -3.93
N LYS A 112 12.99 15.02 -4.56
CA LYS A 112 11.78 15.75 -4.95
C LYS A 112 10.96 14.89 -5.93
N PRO A 113 9.62 15.07 -5.98
CA PRO A 113 8.76 14.37 -6.93
C PRO A 113 9.31 14.44 -8.35
N ALA A 114 9.20 13.35 -9.12
CA ALA A 114 9.70 13.30 -10.51
C ALA A 114 9.11 14.42 -11.38
N SER A 115 7.88 14.86 -11.09
CA SER A 115 7.22 16.01 -11.73
C SER A 115 7.98 17.34 -11.55
N GLN A 116 8.77 17.48 -10.49
CA GLN A 116 9.61 18.66 -10.23
C GLN A 116 11.03 18.52 -10.79
N GLN A 117 11.45 17.30 -11.17
CA GLN A 117 12.78 17.02 -11.72
C GLN A 117 12.76 16.83 -13.25
N ALA A 118 11.60 16.52 -13.83
CA ALA A 118 11.47 16.36 -15.28
C ALA A 118 11.52 17.71 -15.99
N ARG A 119 12.52 17.90 -16.87
CA ARG A 119 12.44 18.93 -17.91
C ARG A 119 11.34 18.50 -18.88
N PHE A 120 10.15 19.07 -18.76
CA PHE A 120 9.06 18.85 -19.70
C PHE A 120 9.58 19.07 -21.13
N GLN A 121 9.62 18.00 -21.93
CA GLN A 121 9.84 18.14 -23.37
C GLN A 121 8.51 18.48 -24.01
N SER A 122 8.42 19.68 -24.58
CA SER A 122 7.25 20.12 -25.33
C SER A 122 7.02 19.17 -26.51
N LEU A 123 5.89 18.46 -26.50
CA LEU A 123 5.46 17.62 -27.63
C LEU A 123 5.16 18.53 -28.82
N THR A 124 6.00 18.46 -29.85
CA THR A 124 5.73 19.14 -31.13
C THR A 124 4.81 18.26 -31.96
N ILE A 125 3.51 18.56 -31.94
CA ILE A 125 2.55 17.86 -32.78
C ILE A 125 2.75 18.36 -34.22
N LYS A 126 3.39 17.55 -35.06
CA LYS A 126 3.37 17.77 -36.52
C LYS A 126 1.97 17.46 -37.01
N LYS A 127 1.22 18.48 -37.44
CA LYS A 127 -0.01 18.29 -38.22
C LYS A 127 0.35 17.60 -39.54
N SER A 128 -0.04 16.34 -39.70
CA SER A 128 -0.10 15.74 -41.04
C SER A 128 -1.17 16.47 -41.84
N LYS A 129 -0.80 16.90 -43.05
CA LYS A 129 -1.74 17.38 -44.08
C LYS A 129 -2.44 16.21 -44.75
#